data_AF-A0A358EEU1-F1
#
_entry.id   AF-A0A358EEU1-F1
#
_cell.length_a   1.000
_cell.length_b   1.000
_cell.length_c   1.000
_cell.angle_alpha   90.00
_cell.angle_beta   90.00
_cell.angle_gamma   90.00
#
_symmetry.space_group_name_H-M   'P 1'
#
loop_
_entity.id
_entity.type
_entity.pdbx_description
1 polymer ?
#
loop_
_entity_poly.entity_id
_entity_poly.type
_entity_poly.pdbx_seq_one_letter_code
_entity_poly.pdbx_strand_id
1 'polypeptide(L)'
;MLSGVRTLDPGSDEELMVKRNVRSIISRGAIAIAAIVCSSCEPEVPSVGFLETVWVPPAEKVEVHSLGQGETFGGLLYGAVDANEQDEVLRAFQNYADPRRLRERTNVVLRYRAGTNKLRSVDVAVSKDRTVRLTRVDDGWGSRLVETPIFVDTVYATGEISETFWGSVVNNVDLVEMTFEDRNLLIDRLDNVFQWQMDFSRQIREGDSYRFVFEREVRPDGSMRDGKLLAAEFVNLGVPYHAIYFDPNGDGYGSYFD
;
A
#
# COMPACT_ATOMS: atom_id res chain seq x y z
N MET A 1 -23.60 52.18 1.96
CA MET A 1 -22.78 53.04 1.10
C MET A 1 -21.84 52.14 0.30
N LEU A 2 -21.91 52.24 -1.04
CA LEU A 2 -21.04 51.66 -2.09
C LEU A 2 -21.01 50.11 -2.15
N SER A 3 -21.71 49.41 -3.07
CA SER A 3 -21.69 49.39 -4.56
C SER A 3 -20.33 48.92 -5.11
N GLY A 4 -20.20 47.89 -5.96
CA GLY A 4 -21.21 47.17 -6.73
C GLY A 4 -20.68 45.90 -7.42
N VAL A 5 -21.66 45.14 -7.91
CA VAL A 5 -21.59 43.88 -8.66
C VAL A 5 -21.27 44.15 -10.14
N ARG A 6 -20.55 43.24 -10.82
CA ARG A 6 -20.62 43.10 -12.28
C ARG A 6 -20.64 41.62 -12.68
N THR A 7 -21.72 41.25 -13.37
CA THR A 7 -21.90 40.01 -14.14
C THR A 7 -22.47 40.39 -15.51
N LEU A 8 -22.14 39.54 -16.50
CA LEU A 8 -22.71 39.37 -17.85
C LEU A 8 -22.40 40.45 -18.89
N ASP A 9 -22.35 40.22 -20.20
CA ASP A 9 -22.12 39.08 -21.13
C ASP A 9 -22.12 39.76 -22.55
N PRO A 10 -22.42 39.16 -23.71
CA PRO A 10 -21.53 39.15 -24.87
C PRO A 10 -22.07 39.93 -26.10
N GLY A 11 -21.24 40.02 -27.13
CA GLY A 11 -21.67 40.11 -28.53
C GLY A 11 -22.04 41.49 -29.08
N SER A 12 -21.43 41.84 -30.22
CA SER A 12 -22.07 42.69 -31.23
C SER A 12 -21.33 42.53 -32.57
N ASP A 13 -22.01 41.84 -33.48
CA ASP A 13 -21.79 41.80 -34.93
C ASP A 13 -22.13 43.13 -35.61
N GLU A 14 -21.61 43.27 -36.85
CA GLU A 14 -22.28 43.89 -38.02
C GLU A 14 -22.55 45.42 -38.01
N GLU A 15 -22.50 46.22 -39.09
CA GLU A 15 -22.27 46.07 -40.53
C GLU A 15 -22.23 47.50 -41.15
N LEU A 16 -22.03 47.58 -42.48
CA LEU A 16 -22.45 48.64 -43.44
C LEU A 16 -21.59 49.92 -43.53
N MET A 17 -20.74 50.06 -44.56
CA MET A 17 -21.02 50.37 -45.99
C MET A 17 -21.00 51.88 -46.32
N VAL A 18 -20.37 52.25 -47.46
CA VAL A 18 -21.02 52.88 -48.65
C VAL A 18 -20.05 53.77 -49.47
N LYS A 19 -19.78 53.28 -50.70
CA LYS A 19 -19.67 53.93 -52.03
C LYS A 19 -18.72 55.13 -52.27
N ARG A 20 -17.92 54.98 -53.35
CA ARG A 20 -18.09 55.84 -54.54
C ARG A 20 -17.55 55.21 -55.83
N ASN A 21 -18.40 55.18 -56.85
CA ASN A 21 -18.09 54.80 -58.23
C ASN A 21 -17.55 56.01 -59.02
N VAL A 22 -16.52 55.81 -59.86
CA VAL A 22 -16.30 56.59 -61.09
C VAL A 22 -15.74 55.66 -62.19
N ARG A 23 -16.49 55.60 -63.31
CA ARG A 23 -16.17 55.03 -64.65
C ARG A 23 -15.04 55.87 -65.29
N SER A 24 -14.22 55.50 -66.28
CA SER A 24 -14.03 54.37 -67.20
C SER A 24 -12.81 54.72 -68.07
N ILE A 25 -12.20 53.72 -68.73
CA ILE A 25 -11.72 53.69 -70.14
C ILE A 25 -10.41 52.88 -70.28
N ILE A 26 -10.59 51.64 -70.77
CA ILE A 26 -9.89 50.97 -71.89
C ILE A 26 -8.40 51.29 -72.09
N SER A 27 -7.53 50.29 -71.88
CA SER A 27 -6.71 49.74 -72.98
C SER A 27 -6.09 48.40 -72.58
N ARG A 28 -5.97 47.53 -73.58
CA ARG A 28 -5.50 46.15 -73.47
C ARG A 28 -4.00 46.11 -73.14
N GLY A 29 -3.65 45.51 -72.01
CA GLY A 29 -2.30 45.09 -71.69
C GLY A 29 -2.37 43.93 -70.71
N ALA A 30 -2.15 42.71 -71.22
CA ALA A 30 -2.02 41.54 -70.37
C ALA A 30 -0.70 41.66 -69.60
N ILE A 31 -0.78 41.88 -68.29
CA ILE A 31 0.33 41.67 -67.36
C ILE A 31 -0.17 40.65 -66.34
N ALA A 32 0.53 39.52 -66.28
CA ALA A 32 0.24 38.40 -65.41
C ALA A 32 0.21 38.85 -63.94
N ILE A 33 -0.94 38.68 -63.28
CA ILE A 33 -1.02 38.76 -61.82
C ILE A 33 -0.50 37.42 -61.29
N ALA A 34 0.67 37.45 -60.68
CA ALA A 34 1.17 36.32 -59.91
C ALA A 34 0.18 36.06 -58.76
N ALA A 35 -0.51 34.92 -58.80
CA ALA A 35 -1.27 34.44 -57.67
C ALA A 35 -0.27 34.06 -56.57
N ILE A 36 -0.13 34.92 -55.56
CA ILE A 36 0.53 34.55 -54.31
C ILE A 36 -0.40 33.54 -53.65
N VAL A 37 -0.10 32.27 -53.83
CA VAL A 37 -0.64 31.20 -53.00
C VAL A 37 -0.07 31.45 -51.61
N CYS A 38 -0.85 32.03 -50.71
CA CYS A 38 -0.56 32.00 -49.29
C CYS A 38 -0.69 30.54 -48.84
N SER A 39 0.39 29.77 -48.99
CA SER A 39 0.56 28.51 -48.29
C SER A 39 0.40 28.81 -46.80
N SER A 40 -0.60 28.22 -46.19
CA SER A 40 -0.79 28.14 -44.75
C SER A 40 0.51 27.66 -44.10
N CYS A 41 1.31 28.57 -43.55
CA CYS A 41 2.35 28.22 -42.60
C CYS A 41 1.69 27.99 -41.25
N GLU A 42 1.11 26.82 -41.03
CA GLU A 42 1.03 26.28 -39.68
C GLU A 42 2.48 25.94 -39.27
N PRO A 43 3.02 26.55 -38.21
CA PRO A 43 4.33 26.17 -37.72
C PRO A 43 4.18 24.77 -37.14
N GLU A 44 4.56 23.75 -37.92
CA GLU A 44 4.71 22.39 -37.44
C GLU A 44 5.71 22.44 -36.28
N VAL A 45 5.20 22.28 -35.06
CA VAL A 45 6.03 22.30 -33.86
C VAL A 45 7.03 21.16 -34.03
N PRO A 46 8.35 21.44 -34.05
CA PRO A 46 9.33 20.38 -34.27
C PRO A 46 9.20 19.37 -33.15
N SER A 47 8.60 18.22 -33.45
CA SER A 47 8.54 17.12 -32.51
C SER A 47 9.95 16.56 -32.40
N VAL A 48 10.58 16.74 -31.25
CA VAL A 48 11.71 15.88 -30.88
C VAL A 48 11.12 14.48 -30.77
N GLY A 49 11.34 13.65 -31.81
CA GLY A 49 10.84 12.28 -31.83
C GLY A 49 11.16 11.56 -30.52
N PHE A 50 10.40 10.52 -30.20
CA PHE A 50 10.67 9.74 -28.99
C PHE A 50 12.12 9.25 -29.03
N LEU A 51 12.91 9.64 -28.04
CA LEU A 51 14.25 9.09 -27.84
C LEU A 51 14.10 7.57 -27.67
N GLU A 52 14.95 6.80 -28.34
CA GLU A 52 14.97 5.35 -28.12
C GLU A 52 15.15 5.06 -26.64
N THR A 53 14.32 4.16 -26.11
CA THR A 53 14.41 3.74 -24.71
C THR A 53 15.79 3.14 -24.46
N VAL A 54 16.62 3.85 -23.70
CA VAL A 54 17.90 3.32 -23.22
C VAL A 54 17.60 2.34 -22.10
N TRP A 55 17.88 1.06 -22.35
CA TRP A 55 17.87 0.06 -21.29
C TRP A 55 19.05 0.31 -20.35
N VAL A 56 18.74 0.72 -19.11
CA VAL A 56 19.73 0.84 -18.04
C VAL A 56 19.62 -0.41 -17.18
N PRO A 57 20.65 -1.27 -17.10
CA PRO A 57 20.61 -2.42 -16.20
C PRO A 57 20.47 -1.94 -14.75
N PRO A 58 19.82 -2.72 -13.88
CA PRO A 58 19.65 -2.35 -12.48
C PRO A 58 21.00 -2.06 -11.83
N ALA A 59 21.05 -1.00 -11.01
CA ALA A 59 22.26 -0.56 -10.32
C ALA A 59 22.76 -1.56 -9.26
N GLU A 60 21.96 -2.58 -8.94
CA GLU A 60 22.27 -3.59 -7.95
C GLU A 60 21.92 -4.99 -8.45
N LYS A 61 22.76 -5.97 -8.04
CA LYS A 61 22.39 -7.38 -8.06
C LYS A 61 21.79 -7.72 -6.70
N VAL A 62 20.58 -8.28 -6.67
CA VAL A 62 19.87 -8.62 -5.44
C VAL A 62 19.77 -10.13 -5.33
N GLU A 63 20.15 -10.67 -4.16
CA GLU A 63 19.97 -12.07 -3.80
C GLU A 63 19.05 -12.15 -2.59
N VAL A 64 17.96 -12.91 -2.71
CA VAL A 64 17.00 -13.12 -1.64
C VAL A 64 17.19 -14.53 -1.10
N HIS A 65 17.54 -14.61 0.18
CA HIS A 65 17.73 -15.86 0.90
C HIS A 65 16.63 -16.02 1.94
N SER A 66 16.24 -17.25 2.21
CA SER A 66 15.31 -17.59 3.29
C SER A 66 15.99 -18.65 4.14
N LEU A 67 16.23 -18.36 5.42
CA LEU A 67 17.00 -19.26 6.28
C LEU A 67 16.36 -20.66 6.34
N GLY A 68 17.10 -21.68 5.92
CA GLY A 68 16.73 -23.07 6.07
C GLY A 68 16.98 -23.63 7.48
N GLN A 69 16.66 -24.90 7.67
CA GLN A 69 16.91 -25.61 8.92
C GLN A 69 18.42 -25.70 9.20
N GLY A 70 18.85 -25.21 10.38
CA GLY A 70 20.25 -25.22 10.79
C GLY A 70 21.13 -24.16 10.10
N GLU A 71 20.59 -23.40 9.14
CA GLU A 71 21.29 -22.26 8.56
C GLU A 71 21.35 -21.09 9.54
N THR A 72 22.44 -20.34 9.51
CA THR A 72 22.63 -19.18 10.38
C THR A 72 22.87 -17.94 9.55
N PHE A 73 22.54 -16.77 10.11
CA PHE A 73 22.85 -15.50 9.45
C PHE A 73 24.34 -15.34 9.20
N GLY A 74 25.20 -15.73 10.15
CA GLY A 74 26.64 -15.75 9.94
C GLY A 74 27.06 -16.69 8.81
N GLY A 75 26.44 -17.88 8.71
CA GLY A 75 26.68 -18.83 7.63
C GLY A 75 26.31 -18.27 6.26
N LEU A 76 25.19 -17.53 6.15
CA LEU A 76 24.79 -16.87 4.89
C LEU A 76 25.76 -15.79 4.42
N LEU A 77 26.47 -15.15 5.36
CA LEU A 77 27.47 -14.13 5.02
C LEU A 77 28.78 -14.75 4.52
N TYR A 78 29.00 -16.04 4.74
CA TYR A 78 30.20 -16.73 4.29
C TYR A 78 30.32 -16.68 2.76
N GLY A 79 31.42 -16.11 2.27
CA GLY A 79 31.66 -15.92 0.83
C GLY A 79 31.01 -14.66 0.23
N ALA A 80 30.06 -14.03 0.93
CA ALA A 80 29.53 -12.71 0.55
C ALA A 80 30.44 -11.57 1.04
N VAL A 81 31.13 -11.78 2.17
CA VAL A 81 32.10 -10.87 2.79
C VAL A 81 33.30 -11.65 3.35
N ASP A 82 34.40 -10.97 3.64
CA ASP A 82 35.54 -11.57 4.34
C ASP A 82 35.28 -11.73 5.85
N ALA A 83 36.20 -12.39 6.57
CA ALA A 83 36.02 -12.70 7.99
C ALA A 83 35.95 -11.46 8.90
N ASN A 84 36.67 -10.37 8.57
CA ASN A 84 36.63 -9.14 9.36
C ASN A 84 35.31 -8.41 9.12
N GLU A 85 34.93 -8.28 7.85
CA GLU A 85 33.65 -7.70 7.46
C GLU A 85 32.47 -8.50 8.03
N GLN A 86 32.58 -9.83 8.10
CA GLN A 86 31.56 -10.67 8.72
C GLN A 86 31.35 -10.33 10.19
N ASP A 87 32.42 -10.15 10.98
CA ASP A 87 32.33 -9.73 12.39
C ASP A 87 31.69 -8.33 12.50
N GLU A 88 32.08 -7.39 11.64
CA GLU A 88 31.50 -6.04 11.61
C GLU A 88 30.00 -6.06 11.30
N VAL A 89 29.56 -6.82 10.28
CA VAL A 89 28.14 -6.98 9.92
C VAL A 89 27.36 -7.58 11.08
N LEU A 90 27.89 -8.63 11.72
CA LEU A 90 27.25 -9.28 12.86
C LEU A 90 27.14 -8.35 14.08
N ARG A 91 28.18 -7.55 14.38
CA ARG A 91 28.13 -6.54 15.44
C ARG A 91 27.12 -5.44 15.14
N ALA A 92 27.10 -4.93 13.91
CA ALA A 92 26.14 -3.92 13.49
C ALA A 92 24.70 -4.44 13.62
N PHE A 93 24.45 -5.70 13.26
CA PHE A 93 23.15 -6.35 13.42
C PHE A 93 22.69 -6.45 14.89
N GLN A 94 23.63 -6.76 15.79
CA GLN A 94 23.37 -6.90 17.23
C GLN A 94 22.83 -5.63 17.91
N ASN A 95 22.96 -4.46 17.29
CA ASN A 95 22.35 -3.21 17.79
C ASN A 95 20.82 -3.27 17.86
N TYR A 96 20.19 -4.11 17.02
CA TYR A 96 18.73 -4.18 16.93
C TYR A 96 18.17 -5.60 17.08
N ALA A 97 18.95 -6.64 16.83
CA ALA A 97 18.48 -8.02 16.93
C ALA A 97 19.60 -9.03 17.22
N ASP A 98 19.24 -10.13 17.90
CA ASP A 98 20.17 -11.23 18.17
C ASP A 98 20.16 -12.24 17.00
N PRO A 99 21.31 -12.50 16.33
CA PRO A 99 21.36 -13.43 15.20
C PRO A 99 20.95 -14.86 15.56
N ARG A 100 21.02 -15.24 16.85
CA ARG A 100 20.59 -16.57 17.32
C ARG A 100 19.08 -16.68 17.49
N ARG A 101 18.36 -15.56 17.51
CA ARG A 101 16.89 -15.52 17.59
C ARG A 101 16.23 -15.57 16.21
N LEU A 102 17.01 -15.49 15.14
CA LEU A 102 16.52 -15.66 13.78
C LEU A 102 16.00 -17.08 13.61
N ARG A 103 14.81 -17.19 13.03
CA ARG A 103 14.11 -18.46 12.83
C ARG A 103 14.27 -18.92 11.40
N GLU A 104 13.94 -20.18 11.16
CA GLU A 104 13.71 -20.68 9.81
C GLU A 104 12.71 -19.76 9.07
N ARG A 105 12.90 -19.65 7.75
CA ARG A 105 12.15 -18.78 6.85
C ARG A 105 12.36 -17.28 7.06
N THR A 106 13.30 -16.86 7.91
CA THR A 106 13.74 -15.46 7.98
C THR A 106 14.31 -15.05 6.62
N ASN A 107 13.74 -14.00 6.02
CA ASN A 107 14.24 -13.46 4.76
C ASN A 107 15.48 -12.59 5.03
N VAL A 108 16.56 -12.88 4.30
CA VAL A 108 17.81 -12.14 4.28
C VAL A 108 18.08 -11.71 2.84
N VAL A 109 18.13 -10.41 2.59
CA VAL A 109 18.37 -9.86 1.25
C VAL A 109 19.78 -9.30 1.19
N LEU A 110 20.61 -9.87 0.35
CA LEU A 110 21.96 -9.39 0.05
C LEU A 110 21.90 -8.53 -1.21
N ARG A 111 22.34 -7.27 -1.12
CA ARG A 111 22.40 -6.36 -2.27
C ARG A 111 23.83 -6.07 -2.61
N TYR A 112 24.24 -6.35 -3.84
CA TYR A 112 25.59 -6.13 -4.35
C TYR A 112 25.60 -4.98 -5.35
N ARG A 113 26.69 -4.21 -5.39
CA ARG A 113 26.86 -3.14 -6.38
C ARG A 113 27.02 -3.74 -7.78
N ALA A 114 26.25 -3.27 -8.77
CA ALA A 114 26.31 -3.76 -10.14
C ALA A 114 27.74 -3.74 -10.73
N GLY A 115 28.07 -4.76 -11.52
CA GLY A 115 29.40 -4.94 -12.11
C GLY A 115 30.48 -5.35 -11.11
N THR A 116 30.14 -5.52 -9.83
CA THR A 116 31.06 -5.98 -8.78
C THR A 116 30.40 -7.07 -7.94
N ASN A 117 31.21 -7.91 -7.28
CA ASN A 117 30.72 -8.81 -6.23
C ASN A 117 30.84 -8.19 -4.84
N LYS A 118 30.85 -6.85 -4.73
CA LYS A 118 30.95 -6.16 -3.44
C LYS A 118 29.56 -5.99 -2.84
N LEU A 119 29.32 -6.65 -1.70
CA LEU A 119 28.10 -6.51 -0.92
C LEU A 119 27.95 -5.04 -0.48
N ARG A 120 26.82 -4.40 -0.76
CA ARG A 120 26.53 -3.00 -0.42
C ARG A 120 25.67 -2.89 0.85
N SER A 121 24.70 -3.78 0.98
CA SER A 121 23.76 -3.78 2.10
C SER A 121 23.14 -5.15 2.33
N VAL A 122 22.67 -5.37 3.54
CA VAL A 122 21.94 -6.57 3.97
C VAL A 122 20.66 -6.15 4.65
N ASP A 123 19.51 -6.66 4.19
CA ASP A 123 18.22 -6.48 4.86
C ASP A 123 17.82 -7.80 5.53
N VAL A 124 17.61 -7.79 6.84
CA VAL A 124 17.19 -8.97 7.61
C VAL A 124 15.81 -8.73 8.20
N ALA A 125 14.81 -9.50 7.78
CA ALA A 125 13.43 -9.40 8.28
C ALA A 125 13.31 -10.06 9.66
N VAL A 126 13.52 -9.28 10.74
CA VAL A 126 13.53 -9.78 12.12
C VAL A 126 12.14 -10.03 12.70
N SER A 127 11.11 -9.40 12.12
CA SER A 127 9.70 -9.74 12.29
C SER A 127 8.90 -9.32 11.05
N LYS A 128 7.60 -9.61 10.98
CA LYS A 128 6.74 -9.18 9.86
C LYS A 128 6.66 -7.65 9.70
N ASP A 129 6.91 -6.91 10.77
CA ASP A 129 6.81 -5.45 10.84
C ASP A 129 8.18 -4.75 11.03
N ARG A 130 9.28 -5.51 11.10
CA ARG A 130 10.62 -4.93 11.34
C ARG A 130 11.69 -5.60 10.49
N THR A 131 12.50 -4.77 9.86
CA THR A 131 13.67 -5.18 9.09
C THR A 131 14.89 -4.44 9.62
N VAL A 132 15.96 -5.17 9.96
CA VAL A 132 17.26 -4.54 10.23
C VAL A 132 17.98 -4.38 8.91
N ARG A 133 18.25 -3.13 8.54
CA ARG A 133 19.03 -2.79 7.35
C ARG A 133 20.47 -2.47 7.76
N LEU A 134 21.40 -3.24 7.22
CA LEU A 134 22.83 -3.09 7.38
C LEU A 134 23.38 -2.46 6.11
N THR A 135 24.18 -1.41 6.23
CA THR A 135 24.76 -0.69 5.09
C THR A 135 26.21 -0.36 5.37
N ARG A 136 27.05 -0.45 4.33
CA ARG A 136 28.42 0.06 4.43
C ARG A 136 28.43 1.55 4.73
N VAL A 137 29.32 1.94 5.64
CA VAL A 137 29.65 3.33 5.98
C VAL A 137 31.16 3.53 5.79
N ASP A 138 31.68 4.73 6.07
CA ASP A 138 33.11 5.03 5.85
C ASP A 138 34.05 4.12 6.65
N ASP A 139 33.63 3.69 7.85
CA ASP A 139 34.37 2.80 8.74
C ASP A 139 33.51 1.58 9.11
N GLY A 140 33.52 0.57 8.22
CA GLY A 140 32.81 -0.70 8.42
C GLY A 140 31.31 -0.65 8.06
N TRP A 141 30.47 -1.07 9.01
CA TRP A 141 29.04 -1.30 8.79
C TRP A 141 28.16 -0.57 9.81
N GLY A 142 27.19 0.18 9.30
CA GLY A 142 26.11 0.78 10.08
C GLY A 142 24.84 -0.07 10.02
N SER A 143 23.98 0.09 11.02
CA SER A 143 22.66 -0.54 11.06
C SER A 143 21.56 0.45 11.38
N ARG A 144 20.36 0.16 10.90
CA ARG A 144 19.13 0.86 11.29
C ARG A 144 17.95 -0.09 11.28
N LEU A 145 17.00 0.17 12.17
CA LEU A 145 15.69 -0.49 12.13
C LEU A 145 14.81 0.19 11.08
N VAL A 146 14.16 -0.62 10.24
CA VAL A 146 13.13 -0.19 9.30
C VAL A 146 11.82 -0.82 9.74
N GLU A 147 10.86 0.01 10.11
CA GLU A 147 9.54 -0.43 10.54
C GLU A 147 8.56 -0.36 9.37
N THR A 148 7.76 -1.41 9.22
CA THR A 148 6.65 -1.42 8.27
C THR A 148 5.54 -0.54 8.84
N PRO A 149 5.04 0.47 8.10
CA PRO A 149 3.97 1.31 8.58
C PRO A 149 2.70 0.48 8.82
N ILE A 150 2.03 0.73 9.93
CA ILE A 150 0.79 0.06 10.32
C ILE A 150 -0.34 1.08 10.24
N PHE A 151 -1.43 0.69 9.59
CA PHE A 151 -2.65 1.48 9.49
C PHE A 151 -3.73 0.86 10.35
N VAL A 152 -4.60 1.69 10.93
CA VAL A 152 -5.76 1.19 11.68
C VAL A 152 -7.00 1.45 10.84
N ASP A 153 -7.81 0.41 10.65
CA ASP A 153 -9.14 0.54 10.08
C ASP A 153 -10.16 -0.25 10.92
N THR A 154 -11.44 -0.10 10.57
CA THR A 154 -12.53 -0.80 11.23
C THR A 154 -13.36 -1.54 10.18
N VAL A 155 -13.62 -2.81 10.45
CA VAL A 155 -14.51 -3.66 9.65
C VAL A 155 -15.78 -3.95 10.43
N TYR A 156 -16.89 -3.97 9.71
CA TYR A 156 -18.19 -4.39 10.23
C TYR A 156 -18.65 -5.58 9.40
N ALA A 157 -19.20 -6.58 10.07
CA ALA A 157 -19.87 -7.67 9.38
C ALA A 157 -21.07 -8.14 10.18
N THR A 158 -22.04 -8.67 9.46
CA THR A 158 -23.18 -9.40 10.01
C THR A 158 -23.37 -10.69 9.25
N GLY A 159 -23.90 -11.72 9.90
CA GLY A 159 -24.15 -12.99 9.25
C GLY A 159 -25.13 -13.87 10.02
N GLU A 160 -25.68 -14.83 9.29
CA GLU A 160 -26.48 -15.93 9.83
C GLU A 160 -25.66 -17.20 9.73
N ILE A 161 -25.74 -18.03 10.77
CA ILE A 161 -25.02 -19.29 10.86
C ILE A 161 -25.88 -20.35 10.18
N SER A 162 -25.37 -20.94 9.10
CA SER A 162 -26.02 -22.06 8.41
C SER A 162 -25.55 -23.42 8.92
N GLU A 163 -24.24 -23.66 8.89
CA GLU A 163 -23.63 -24.93 9.30
C GLU A 163 -22.76 -24.78 10.54
N THR A 164 -21.80 -23.86 10.48
CA THR A 164 -20.85 -23.61 11.57
C THR A 164 -20.55 -22.13 11.65
N PHE A 165 -20.27 -21.66 12.87
CA PHE A 165 -19.83 -20.29 13.09
C PHE A 165 -18.59 -19.96 12.26
N TRP A 166 -17.58 -20.84 12.27
CA TRP A 166 -16.37 -20.66 11.48
C TRP A 166 -16.67 -20.48 9.98
N GLY A 167 -17.49 -21.37 9.41
CA GLY A 167 -17.87 -21.30 8.00
C GLY A 167 -18.66 -20.04 7.66
N SER A 168 -19.52 -19.57 8.58
CA SER A 168 -20.30 -18.36 8.39
C SER A 168 -19.44 -17.09 8.38
N VAL A 169 -18.34 -17.04 9.15
CA VAL A 169 -17.42 -15.89 9.18
C VAL A 169 -16.44 -15.95 8.02
N VAL A 170 -15.81 -17.11 7.77
CA VAL A 170 -14.80 -17.24 6.69
C VAL A 170 -15.41 -16.95 5.32
N ASN A 171 -16.66 -17.33 5.08
CA ASN A 171 -17.32 -17.11 3.80
C ASN A 171 -18.13 -15.80 3.74
N ASN A 172 -18.03 -14.94 4.76
CA ASN A 172 -18.78 -13.69 4.79
C ASN A 172 -18.30 -12.72 3.70
N VAL A 173 -19.24 -12.17 2.93
CA VAL A 173 -18.98 -11.23 1.82
C VAL A 173 -18.41 -9.90 2.30
N ASP A 174 -18.74 -9.46 3.51
CA ASP A 174 -18.24 -8.20 4.11
C ASP A 174 -16.75 -8.31 4.48
N LEU A 175 -16.22 -9.54 4.57
CA LEU A 175 -14.85 -9.81 4.95
C LEU A 175 -13.96 -10.19 3.76
N VAL A 176 -14.44 -10.01 2.52
CA VAL A 176 -13.73 -10.45 1.30
C VAL A 176 -12.32 -9.86 1.17
N GLU A 177 -12.12 -8.63 1.64
CA GLU A 177 -10.84 -7.92 1.63
C GLU A 177 -9.87 -8.40 2.74
N MET A 178 -10.34 -9.21 3.70
CA MET A 178 -9.47 -9.85 4.68
C MET A 178 -8.86 -11.12 4.10
N THR A 179 -7.58 -11.36 4.39
CA THR A 179 -6.94 -12.64 4.08
C THR A 179 -7.60 -13.79 4.83
N PHE A 180 -7.44 -15.01 4.33
CA PHE A 180 -7.98 -16.20 5.00
C PHE A 180 -7.39 -16.38 6.41
N GLU A 181 -6.09 -16.14 6.56
CA GLU A 181 -5.39 -16.17 7.83
C GLU A 181 -5.94 -15.14 8.83
N ASP A 182 -6.24 -13.92 8.36
CA ASP A 182 -6.76 -12.87 9.23
C ASP A 182 -8.20 -13.13 9.66
N ARG A 183 -9.02 -13.76 8.81
CA ARG A 183 -10.37 -14.22 9.19
C ARG A 183 -10.30 -15.29 10.29
N ASN A 184 -9.32 -16.18 10.25
CA ASN A 184 -9.11 -17.16 11.33
C ASN A 184 -8.73 -16.48 12.65
N LEU A 185 -7.85 -15.46 12.60
CA LEU A 185 -7.51 -14.68 13.79
C LEU A 185 -8.72 -13.91 14.35
N LEU A 186 -9.56 -13.35 13.48
CA LEU A 186 -10.81 -12.71 13.88
C LEU A 186 -11.76 -13.69 14.61
N ILE A 187 -11.89 -14.92 14.11
CA ILE A 187 -12.70 -15.96 14.74
C ILE A 187 -12.13 -16.32 16.13
N ASP A 188 -10.81 -16.43 16.27
CA ASP A 188 -10.15 -16.62 17.56
C ASP A 188 -10.41 -15.44 18.52
N ARG A 189 -10.43 -14.20 18.03
CA ARG A 189 -10.82 -13.03 18.84
C ARG A 189 -12.27 -13.09 19.30
N LEU A 190 -13.19 -13.49 18.43
CA LEU A 190 -14.62 -13.69 18.77
C LEU A 190 -14.78 -14.79 19.82
N ASP A 191 -14.15 -15.95 19.62
CA ASP A 191 -14.19 -17.06 20.58
C ASP A 191 -13.63 -16.65 21.95
N ASN A 192 -12.48 -15.97 21.97
CA ASN A 192 -11.87 -15.51 23.21
C ASN A 192 -12.76 -14.58 24.03
N VAL A 193 -13.58 -13.76 23.38
CA VAL A 193 -14.50 -12.83 24.04
C VAL A 193 -15.75 -13.54 24.57
N PHE A 194 -16.33 -14.44 23.76
CA PHE A 194 -17.61 -15.07 24.10
C PHE A 194 -17.50 -16.39 24.86
N GLN A 195 -16.31 -17.02 24.95
CA GLN A 195 -16.11 -18.33 25.60
C GLN A 195 -16.68 -18.44 27.03
N TRP A 196 -16.79 -17.32 27.75
CA TRP A 196 -17.35 -17.28 29.11
C TRP A 196 -18.88 -17.23 29.15
N GLN A 197 -19.51 -16.75 28.07
CA GLN A 197 -20.96 -16.60 27.93
C GLN A 197 -21.58 -17.79 27.16
N MET A 198 -20.91 -18.27 26.11
CA MET A 198 -21.41 -19.30 25.20
C MET A 198 -20.29 -20.20 24.68
N ASP A 199 -20.58 -21.49 24.51
CA ASP A 199 -19.69 -22.44 23.85
C ASP A 199 -20.10 -22.63 22.38
N PHE A 200 -19.33 -22.03 21.48
CA PHE A 200 -19.62 -22.04 20.04
C PHE A 200 -19.68 -23.45 19.44
N SER A 201 -18.98 -24.42 20.00
CA SER A 201 -18.95 -25.79 19.47
C SER A 201 -20.19 -26.61 19.82
N ARG A 202 -20.92 -26.22 20.88
CA ARG A 202 -22.05 -26.99 21.43
C ARG A 202 -23.39 -26.26 21.36
N GLN A 203 -23.38 -24.94 21.41
CA GLN A 203 -24.59 -24.15 21.60
C GLN A 203 -25.11 -23.52 20.31
N ILE A 204 -24.23 -23.33 19.31
CA ILE A 204 -24.58 -22.72 18.04
C ILE A 204 -25.45 -23.63 17.19
N ARG A 205 -26.43 -23.03 16.51
CA ARG A 205 -27.41 -23.69 15.66
C ARG A 205 -27.58 -22.94 14.35
N GLU A 206 -28.13 -23.65 13.37
CA GLU A 206 -28.63 -23.04 12.15
C GLU A 206 -29.69 -21.97 12.49
N GLY A 207 -29.54 -20.78 11.90
CA GLY A 207 -30.42 -19.63 12.12
C GLY A 207 -29.97 -18.68 13.25
N ASP A 208 -28.95 -19.04 14.03
CA ASP A 208 -28.30 -18.08 14.92
C ASP A 208 -27.63 -16.98 14.11
N SER A 209 -27.55 -15.76 14.64
CA SER A 209 -26.95 -14.63 13.93
C SER A 209 -25.88 -13.93 14.74
N TYR A 210 -25.01 -13.24 14.03
CA TYR A 210 -23.98 -12.41 14.63
C TYR A 210 -23.86 -11.07 13.91
N ARG A 211 -23.37 -10.08 14.64
CA ARG A 211 -22.84 -8.84 14.09
C ARG A 211 -21.72 -8.33 14.96
N PHE A 212 -20.72 -7.71 14.34
CA PHE A 212 -19.61 -7.13 15.09
C PHE A 212 -19.02 -5.93 14.37
N VAL A 213 -18.31 -5.14 15.16
CA VAL A 213 -17.40 -4.08 14.73
C VAL A 213 -16.02 -4.45 15.24
N PHE A 214 -15.05 -4.57 14.34
CA PHE A 214 -13.71 -5.03 14.62
C PHE A 214 -12.68 -4.02 14.14
N GLU A 215 -11.84 -3.54 15.05
CA GLU A 215 -10.72 -2.67 14.73
C GLU A 215 -9.49 -3.53 14.44
N ARG A 216 -8.79 -3.26 13.34
CA ARG A 216 -7.60 -4.02 12.94
C ARG A 216 -6.44 -3.11 12.59
N GLU A 217 -5.26 -3.55 12.98
CA GLU A 217 -3.98 -3.03 12.54
C GLU A 217 -3.56 -3.76 11.25
N VAL A 218 -3.37 -3.02 10.16
CA VAL A 218 -3.17 -3.56 8.81
C VAL A 218 -1.82 -3.11 8.26
N ARG A 219 -1.08 -4.06 7.69
CA ARG A 219 0.17 -3.80 6.96
C ARG A 219 -0.12 -3.35 5.52
N PRO A 220 0.84 -2.74 4.81
CA PRO A 220 0.64 -2.30 3.43
C PRO A 220 0.32 -3.44 2.45
N ASP A 221 0.64 -4.69 2.80
CA ASP A 221 0.31 -5.88 2.02
C ASP A 221 -1.11 -6.41 2.29
N GLY A 222 -1.90 -5.73 3.12
CA GLY A 222 -3.25 -6.10 3.50
C GLY A 222 -3.34 -7.09 4.66
N SER A 223 -2.21 -7.64 5.14
CA SER A 223 -2.22 -8.58 6.25
C SER A 223 -2.44 -7.89 7.60
N MET A 224 -3.20 -8.53 8.48
CA MET A 224 -3.44 -8.04 9.83
C MET A 224 -2.20 -8.26 10.72
N ARG A 225 -1.84 -7.23 11.48
CA ARG A 225 -0.85 -7.31 12.56
C ARG A 225 -1.49 -7.76 13.86
N ASP A 226 -2.58 -7.10 14.23
CA ASP A 226 -3.41 -7.42 15.38
C ASP A 226 -4.82 -6.82 15.17
N GLY A 227 -5.75 -7.13 16.07
CA GLY A 227 -7.08 -6.53 16.08
C GLY A 227 -7.88 -6.90 17.32
N LYS A 228 -8.94 -6.13 17.56
CA LYS A 228 -9.85 -6.28 18.69
C LYS A 228 -11.30 -6.00 18.29
N LEU A 229 -12.22 -6.65 18.97
CA LEU A 229 -13.64 -6.33 18.84
C LEU A 229 -13.91 -5.03 19.57
N LEU A 230 -14.58 -4.09 18.91
CA LEU A 230 -15.10 -2.89 19.56
C LEU A 230 -16.48 -3.18 20.16
N ALA A 231 -17.31 -3.87 19.40
CA ALA A 231 -18.61 -4.36 19.84
C ALA A 231 -18.97 -5.63 19.06
N ALA A 232 -19.69 -6.55 19.70
CA ALA A 232 -20.25 -7.72 19.07
C ALA A 232 -21.58 -8.11 19.71
N GLU A 233 -22.45 -8.70 18.90
CA GLU A 233 -23.68 -9.34 19.34
C GLU A 233 -23.77 -10.72 18.68
N PHE A 234 -24.13 -11.72 19.48
CA PHE A 234 -24.57 -13.03 19.03
C PHE A 234 -26.00 -13.27 19.48
N VAL A 235 -26.87 -13.69 18.57
CA VAL A 235 -28.23 -14.11 18.89
C VAL A 235 -28.31 -15.62 18.78
N ASN A 236 -28.36 -16.30 19.91
CA ASN A 236 -28.53 -17.75 20.00
C ASN A 236 -29.94 -18.07 20.47
N LEU A 237 -30.73 -18.78 19.66
CA LEU A 237 -32.13 -19.11 19.98
C LEU A 237 -32.99 -17.90 20.39
N GLY A 238 -32.74 -16.75 19.77
CA GLY A 238 -33.43 -15.48 20.06
C GLY A 238 -32.96 -14.77 21.34
N VAL A 239 -31.96 -15.30 22.04
CA VAL A 239 -31.32 -14.66 23.19
C VAL A 239 -30.07 -13.91 22.72
N PRO A 240 -30.01 -12.57 22.87
CA PRO A 240 -28.83 -11.80 22.49
C PRO A 240 -27.76 -11.83 23.59
N TYR A 241 -26.52 -12.05 23.18
CA TYR A 241 -25.30 -11.96 23.97
C TYR A 241 -24.48 -10.81 23.41
N HIS A 242 -24.08 -9.88 24.27
CA HIS A 242 -23.33 -8.69 23.86
C HIS A 242 -21.92 -8.71 24.44
N ALA A 243 -21.00 -8.11 23.70
CA ALA A 243 -19.68 -7.78 24.20
C ALA A 243 -19.30 -6.39 23.66
N ILE A 244 -19.09 -5.44 24.57
CA ILE A 244 -18.66 -4.07 24.25
C ILE A 244 -17.30 -3.85 24.89
N TYR A 245 -16.31 -3.49 24.09
CA TYR A 245 -14.98 -3.17 24.58
C TYR A 245 -14.96 -1.79 25.22
N PHE A 246 -14.43 -1.72 26.44
CA PHE A 246 -14.24 -0.48 27.17
C PHE A 246 -12.82 -0.39 27.71
N ASP A 247 -12.14 0.68 27.32
CA ASP A 247 -10.82 1.07 27.82
C ASP A 247 -10.95 2.43 28.53
N PRO A 248 -10.93 2.45 29.88
CA PRO A 248 -11.13 3.67 30.65
C PRO A 248 -9.94 4.64 30.55
N ASN A 249 -8.75 4.17 30.20
CA ASN A 249 -7.51 4.95 30.20
C ASN A 249 -7.07 5.39 28.80
N GLY A 250 -7.60 4.74 27.76
CA GLY A 250 -7.19 4.95 26.38
C GLY A 250 -5.76 4.47 26.11
N ASP A 251 -5.24 3.55 26.92
CA ASP A 251 -3.89 2.98 26.81
C ASP A 251 -3.85 1.68 25.99
N GLY A 252 -5.01 1.24 25.47
CA GLY A 252 -5.19 0.01 24.72
C GLY A 252 -5.51 -1.20 25.60
N TYR A 253 -5.57 -1.06 26.92
CA TYR A 253 -5.83 -2.14 27.87
C TYR A 253 -7.24 -2.03 28.46
N GLY A 254 -8.22 -2.54 27.71
CA GLY A 254 -9.63 -2.57 28.09
C GLY A 254 -10.14 -3.96 28.49
N SER A 255 -11.43 -4.02 28.79
CA SER A 255 -12.18 -5.25 29.07
C SER A 255 -13.53 -5.23 28.35
N TYR A 256 -14.16 -6.40 28.23
CA TYR A 256 -15.47 -6.54 27.59
C TYR A 256 -16.59 -6.56 28.62
N PHE A 257 -17.72 -5.92 28.29
CA PHE A 257 -18.91 -5.79 29.13
C PHE A 257 -20.16 -6.15 28.32
N ASP A 258 -21.23 -6.57 29.02
CA ASP A 258 -22.54 -6.92 28.46
C ASP A 258 -23.62 -5.85 28.71
#